data_AF-A0AB73NN45-F1
#
_entry.id   AF-A0AB73NN45-F1
#
_cell.length_a   1.000
_cell.length_b   1.000
_cell.length_c   1.000
_cell.angle_alpha   90.00
_cell.angle_beta   90.00
_cell.angle_gamma   90.00
#
_symmetry.space_group_name_H-M   'P 1'
#
loop_
_entity.id
_entity.type
_entity.pdbx_description
1 polymer ?
#
loop_
_entity_poly.entity_id
_entity_poly.type
_entity_poly.pdbx_seq_one_letter_code
_entity_poly.pdbx_strand_id
1 'polypeptide(L)'
;MTKYCHHSFIDGFDQSNSLAKEQQRIRQYESDILRQIKRSKEKQVSVSKYIANFTPEERRCFLGLMKRFDRVKISYSREEGMSCRYLIAA
;
A
#
# COMPACT_ATOMS: atom_id res chain seq x y z
N MET A 1 -27.09 -14.67 -35.40
CA MET A 1 -27.10 -13.95 -34.11
C MET A 1 -26.35 -14.77 -33.09
N THR A 2 -25.05 -14.53 -32.96
CA THR A 2 -24.15 -15.28 -32.09
C THR A 2 -24.22 -14.69 -30.68
N LYS A 3 -24.74 -15.46 -29.73
CA LYS A 3 -24.81 -15.05 -28.32
C LYS A 3 -23.40 -15.10 -27.73
N TYR A 4 -22.82 -13.94 -27.44
CA TYR A 4 -21.60 -13.85 -26.67
C TYR A 4 -21.90 -14.25 -25.22
N CYS A 5 -21.44 -15.43 -24.83
CA CYS A 5 -21.37 -15.81 -23.42
C CYS A 5 -20.36 -14.90 -22.74
N HIS A 6 -20.83 -13.88 -22.02
CA HIS A 6 -20.02 -13.13 -21.06
C HIS A 6 -19.58 -14.11 -19.96
N HIS A 7 -18.42 -14.71 -20.15
CA HIS A 7 -17.72 -15.38 -19.06
C HIS A 7 -17.13 -14.26 -18.20
N SER A 8 -17.86 -13.87 -17.16
CA SER A 8 -17.34 -12.98 -16.14
C SER A 8 -16.05 -13.59 -15.59
N PHE A 9 -14.93 -12.91 -15.83
CA PHE A 9 -13.60 -13.19 -15.30
C PHE A 9 -13.52 -12.97 -13.78
N ILE A 10 -14.53 -13.43 -13.04
CA ILE A 10 -14.64 -13.34 -11.59
C ILE A 10 -14.80 -14.76 -11.07
N ASP A 11 -13.84 -15.61 -11.41
CA ASP A 11 -13.67 -16.90 -10.76
C ASP A 11 -12.67 -16.72 -9.61
N GLY A 12 -13.15 -16.87 -8.37
CA GLY A 12 -12.30 -17.13 -7.21
C GLY A 12 -12.09 -16.03 -6.17
N PHE A 13 -12.65 -14.81 -6.28
CA PHE A 13 -12.50 -13.81 -5.21
C PHE A 13 -13.58 -13.97 -4.13
N ASP A 14 -13.31 -14.86 -3.18
CA ASP A 14 -14.01 -14.97 -1.90
C ASP A 14 -13.92 -13.62 -1.15
N GLN A 15 -14.90 -12.76 -1.39
CA GLN A 15 -14.83 -11.32 -1.11
C GLN A 15 -14.88 -11.02 0.40
N SER A 16 -15.46 -11.91 1.20
CA SER A 16 -15.63 -11.75 2.65
C SER A 16 -14.37 -12.14 3.43
N ASN A 17 -13.71 -13.25 3.06
CA ASN A 17 -12.49 -13.72 3.74
C ASN A 17 -11.25 -12.89 3.35
N SER A 18 -11.27 -12.26 2.17
CA SER A 18 -10.21 -11.36 1.70
C SER A 18 -10.18 -10.04 2.46
N LEU A 19 -11.33 -9.44 2.80
CA LEU A 19 -11.41 -8.15 3.50
C LEU A 19 -10.78 -8.17 4.90
N ALA A 20 -11.04 -9.20 5.70
CA ALA A 20 -10.46 -9.31 7.04
C ALA A 20 -8.92 -9.49 6.99
N LYS A 21 -8.44 -10.33 6.07
CA LYS A 21 -7.00 -10.52 5.82
C LYS A 21 -6.35 -9.24 5.32
N GLU A 22 -7.06 -8.47 4.50
CA GLU A 22 -6.59 -7.20 3.98
C GLU A 22 -6.49 -6.14 5.08
N GLN A 23 -7.52 -6.00 5.93
CA GLN A 23 -7.48 -5.12 7.09
C GLN A 23 -6.36 -5.50 8.07
N GLN A 24 -6.12 -6.80 8.27
CA GLN A 24 -5.00 -7.26 9.07
C GLN A 24 -3.65 -6.83 8.47
N ARG A 25 -3.47 -6.98 7.15
CA ARG A 25 -2.27 -6.52 6.45
C ARG A 25 -2.10 -5.00 6.52
N ILE A 26 -3.19 -4.24 6.36
CA ILE A 26 -3.18 -2.78 6.53
C ILE A 26 -2.67 -2.42 7.93
N ARG A 27 -3.26 -2.99 8.99
CA ARG A 27 -2.85 -2.73 10.37
C ARG A 27 -1.38 -3.11 10.63
N GLN A 28 -0.91 -4.19 10.01
CA GLN A 28 0.49 -4.61 10.11
C GLN A 28 1.42 -3.58 9.45
N TYR A 29 1.15 -3.17 8.21
CA TYR A 29 1.93 -2.15 7.52
C TYR A 29 1.92 -0.82 8.28
N GLU A 30 0.75 -0.35 8.72
CA GLU A 30 0.64 0.87 9.52
C GLU A 30 1.45 0.80 10.81
N SER A 31 1.36 -0.32 11.54
CA SER A 31 2.09 -0.49 12.80
C SER A 31 3.60 -0.51 12.59
N ASP A 32 4.07 -1.15 11.51
CA ASP A 32 5.48 -1.18 11.16
C ASP A 32 6.00 0.19 10.72
N ILE A 33 5.25 0.89 9.87
CA ILE A 33 5.53 2.27 9.46
C ILE A 33 5.61 3.18 10.69
N LEU A 34 4.62 3.13 11.58
CA LEU A 34 4.61 3.93 12.82
C LEU A 34 5.82 3.61 13.70
N ARG A 35 6.25 2.33 13.76
CA ARG A 35 7.44 1.92 14.50
C ARG A 35 8.71 2.50 13.86
N GLN A 36 8.81 2.50 12.53
CA GLN A 36 9.93 3.12 11.82
C GLN A 36 9.94 4.64 12.01
N ILE A 37 8.78 5.30 11.92
CA ILE A 37 8.62 6.73 12.18
C ILE A 37 9.06 7.09 13.60
N LYS A 38 8.65 6.32 14.62
CA LYS A 38 9.08 6.53 16.01
C LYS A 38 10.58 6.36 16.22
N ARG A 39 11.23 5.50 15.44
CA ARG A 39 12.68 5.28 15.49
C ARG A 39 13.46 6.37 14.74
N SER A 40 12.85 6.97 13.73
CA SER A 40 13.45 8.02 12.91
C SER A 40 13.27 9.41 13.53
N LYS A 41 14.33 10.21 13.58
CA LYS A 41 14.25 11.62 14.04
C LYS A 41 13.37 12.49 13.15
N GLU A 42 13.27 12.15 11.87
CA GLU A 42 12.57 12.94 10.84
C GLU A 42 11.03 12.83 10.92
N LYS A 43 10.47 11.99 11.81
CA LYS A 43 9.03 11.72 11.96
C LYS A 43 8.31 11.31 10.65
N GLN A 44 9.07 10.96 9.62
CA GLN A 44 8.58 10.60 8.29
C GLN A 44 9.47 9.49 7.73
N VAL A 45 8.91 8.67 6.83
CA VAL A 45 9.62 7.58 6.15
C VAL A 45 9.37 7.67 4.66
N SER A 46 10.42 7.63 3.84
CA SER A 46 10.26 7.54 2.39
C SER A 46 9.68 6.18 1.99
N VAL A 47 8.63 6.17 1.17
CA VAL A 47 8.03 4.95 0.62
C VAL A 47 9.08 4.13 -0.11
N SER A 48 9.96 4.76 -0.91
CA SER A 48 10.99 4.06 -1.67
C SER A 48 11.97 3.32 -0.77
N LYS A 49 12.29 3.91 0.40
CA LYS A 49 13.13 3.28 1.43
C LYS A 49 12.39 2.15 2.15
N TYR A 50 11.10 2.35 2.42
CA TYR A 50 10.25 1.34 3.08
C TYR A 50 10.12 0.06 2.24
N ILE A 51 9.83 0.20 0.95
CA ILE A 51 9.61 -0.93 0.04
C ILE A 51 10.90 -1.45 -0.62
N ALA A 52 12.06 -0.92 -0.25
CA ALA A 52 13.34 -1.27 -0.87
C ALA A 52 13.61 -2.78 -0.81
N ASN A 53 13.30 -3.40 0.32
CA ASN A 53 13.53 -4.83 0.57
C ASN A 53 12.31 -5.71 0.25
N PHE A 54 11.21 -5.13 -0.24
CA PHE A 54 10.00 -5.90 -0.54
C PHE A 54 10.19 -6.71 -1.82
N THR A 55 9.66 -7.92 -1.81
CA THR A 55 9.49 -8.70 -3.03
C THR A 55 8.53 -7.98 -4.01
N PRO A 56 8.57 -8.29 -5.31
CA PRO A 56 7.65 -7.68 -6.28
C PRO A 56 6.17 -7.85 -5.92
N GLU A 57 5.81 -8.99 -5.31
CA GLU A 57 4.44 -9.27 -4.86
C GLU A 57 4.05 -8.37 -3.68
N GLU A 58 4.92 -8.26 -2.67
CA GLU A 58 4.70 -7.39 -1.52
C GLU A 58 4.62 -5.91 -1.93
N ARG A 59 5.44 -5.49 -2.90
CA ARG A 59 5.37 -4.12 -3.44
C ARG A 59 4.00 -3.85 -4.06
N ARG A 60 3.50 -4.75 -4.91
CA ARG A 60 2.16 -4.59 -5.52
C ARG A 60 1.06 -4.57 -4.46
N CYS A 61 1.14 -5.45 -3.47
CA CYS A 61 0.19 -5.50 -2.37
C CYS A 61 0.21 -4.18 -1.58
N PHE A 62 1.39 -3.72 -1.14
CA PHE A 62 1.55 -2.47 -0.42
C PHE A 62 0.98 -1.27 -1.20
N LEU A 63 1.38 -1.11 -2.47
CA LEU A 63 0.92 -0.02 -3.33
C LEU A 63 -0.61 -0.04 -3.52
N GLY A 64 -1.23 -1.22 -3.59
CA GLY A 64 -2.69 -1.36 -3.67
C GLY A 64 -3.41 -0.96 -2.37
N LEU A 65 -2.75 -1.15 -1.22
CA LEU A 65 -3.30 -0.85 0.11
C LEU A 65 -3.02 0.57 0.60
N MET A 66 -2.08 1.29 -0.03
CA MET A 66 -1.72 2.66 0.33
C MET A 66 -2.91 3.62 0.46
N LYS A 67 -3.95 3.44 -0.36
CA LYS A 67 -5.18 4.26 -0.32
C LYS A 67 -6.13 3.91 0.84
N ARG A 68 -5.91 2.78 1.51
CA ARG A 68 -6.76 2.24 2.58
C ARG A 68 -6.14 2.41 3.97
N PHE A 69 -5.00 3.10 4.07
CA PHE A 69 -4.39 3.45 5.35
C PHE A 69 -5.20 4.57 6.01
N ASP A 70 -5.48 4.39 7.30
CA ASP A 70 -6.23 5.31 8.15
C ASP A 70 -5.29 6.04 9.12
N ARG A 71 -4.30 5.32 9.66
CA ARG A 71 -3.40 5.80 10.72
C ARG A 71 -2.13 6.46 10.22
N VAL A 72 -1.85 6.35 8.93
CA VAL A 72 -0.68 6.98 8.30
C VAL A 72 -1.10 7.66 7.01
N LYS A 73 -0.56 8.85 6.77
CA LYS A 73 -0.81 9.63 5.57
C LYS A 73 0.38 9.55 4.65
N ILE A 74 0.08 9.33 3.37
CA ILE A 74 1.08 9.31 2.33
C ILE A 74 1.02 10.64 1.61
N SER A 75 2.07 11.44 1.76
CA SER A 75 2.22 12.72 1.09
C SER A 75 3.15 12.57 -0.11
N TYR A 76 2.92 13.43 -1.10
CA TYR A 76 3.75 13.54 -2.29
C TYR A 76 4.51 14.86 -2.19
N SER A 77 5.83 14.79 -2.05
CA SER A 77 6.70 15.96 -2.09
C SER A 77 7.42 16.00 -3.45
N ARG A 78 7.14 17.04 -4.22
CA ARG A 78 7.87 17.35 -5.44
C ARG A 78 8.91 18.41 -5.09
N GLU A 79 10.18 18.01 -5.01
CA GLU A 79 11.27 18.98 -4.93
C GLU A 79 11.45 19.61 -6.32
N GLU A 80 11.60 20.93 -6.38
CA GLU A 80 11.84 21.64 -7.64
C GLU A 80 13.14 21.14 -8.27
N GLY A 81 13.02 20.48 -9.42
CA GLY A 81 14.15 20.05 -10.25
C GLY A 81 14.53 18.57 -10.20
N MET A 82 14.15 17.77 -9.19
CA MET A 82 14.47 16.33 -9.17
C MET A 82 13.46 15.46 -8.41
N SER A 83 13.14 14.33 -9.04
CA SER A 83 12.54 13.10 -8.51
C SER A 83 11.43 13.23 -7.47
N CYS A 84 10.24 12.84 -7.87
CA CYS A 84 9.06 12.73 -7.02
C CYS A 84 9.32 11.78 -5.83
N ARG A 85 9.11 12.26 -4.60
CA ARG A 85 9.24 11.43 -3.38
C ARG A 85 7.88 11.24 -2.74
N TYR A 86 7.53 9.98 -2.50
CA TYR A 86 6.39 9.62 -1.67
C TYR A 86 6.88 9.46 -0.24
N LEU A 87 6.31 10.23 0.67
CA LEU A 87 6.64 10.23 2.10
C LEU A 87 5.44 9.66 2.87
N ILE A 88 5.73 8.87 3.90
CA ILE A 88 4.74 8.35 4.84
C ILE A 88 4.94 9.05 6.18
N ALA A 89 3.88 9.69 6.66
CA ALA A 89 3.83 10.37 7.94
C ALA A 89 2.73 9.76 8.83
N ALA A 90 2.92 9.87 10.14
CA ALA A 90 1.93 9.48 11.15
C ALA A 90 0.93 10.62 11.41
#